data_AF-A0AB33A348-F1
#
_entry.id   AF-A0AB33A348-F1
#
_cell.length_a   1.000
_cell.length_b   1.000
_cell.length_c   1.000
_cell.angle_alpha   90.00
_cell.angle_beta   90.00
_cell.angle_gamma   90.00
#
_symmetry.space_group_name_H-M   'P 1'
#
loop_
_entity.id
_entity.type
_entity.pdbx_description
1 polymer ?
#
loop_
_entity_poly.entity_id
_entity_poly.type
_entity_poly.pdbx_seq_one_letter_code
_entity_poly.pdbx_strand_id
1 'polypeptide(L)'
;MSALPFNNNPAYLRGNFQLEPVTALLKQHAEFVCFLLIAFFFVGNAFIENSEKERVLANPQKNDFFYIDYRAIDPSSDARFRYVPLKLLSVDDDTLTFKVGNIAHTTPVSPSQHAKFDKALLLRNYYRVDNLVLSKTKVNDLVTSGAIYDARRPRNIYINGWMVLHLNELVPDYS
;
A
#
# COMPACT_ATOMS: atom_id res chain seq x y z
N MET A 1 66.80 4.47 -41.60
CA MET A 1 65.79 3.97 -40.64
C MET A 1 65.14 5.19 -39.99
N SER A 2 63.97 5.60 -40.46
CA SER A 2 63.21 6.71 -39.85
C SER A 2 62.17 6.14 -38.90
N ALA A 3 62.29 6.45 -37.62
CA ALA A 3 61.30 6.08 -36.61
C ALA A 3 60.05 6.95 -36.81
N LEU A 4 58.90 6.31 -37.01
CA LEU A 4 57.59 6.96 -36.96
C LEU A 4 57.29 7.35 -35.50
N PRO A 5 56.87 8.60 -35.21
CA PRO A 5 56.40 8.93 -33.87
C PRO A 5 54.98 8.36 -33.72
N PHE A 6 54.86 7.30 -32.91
CA PHE A 6 53.58 6.86 -32.39
C PHE A 6 53.00 7.98 -31.51
N ASN A 7 51.94 8.64 -31.99
CA ASN A 7 51.18 9.62 -31.23
C ASN A 7 50.32 8.88 -30.19
N ASN A 8 50.89 8.67 -29.00
CA ASN A 8 50.25 7.98 -27.88
C ASN A 8 49.40 8.92 -27.01
N ASN A 9 48.58 9.79 -27.61
CA ASN A 9 47.58 10.51 -26.83
C ASN A 9 46.30 9.67 -26.74
N PRO A 10 45.93 9.15 -25.55
CA PRO A 10 44.59 8.63 -25.37
C PRO A 10 43.65 9.82 -25.59
N ALA A 11 42.75 9.72 -26.58
CA ALA A 11 41.68 10.67 -26.73
C ALA A 11 40.75 10.53 -25.52
N TYR A 12 41.05 11.25 -24.44
CA TYR A 12 40.10 11.43 -23.35
C TYR A 12 38.95 12.26 -23.93
N LEU A 13 37.82 11.60 -24.23
CA LEU A 13 36.55 12.27 -24.41
C LEU A 13 36.17 12.94 -23.08
N ARG A 14 36.77 14.10 -22.78
CA ARG A 14 36.24 15.02 -21.77
C ARG A 14 34.98 15.64 -22.37
N GLY A 15 33.85 14.98 -22.17
CA GLY A 15 32.54 15.57 -22.40
C GLY A 15 32.41 16.80 -21.51
N ASN A 16 32.64 18.00 -22.06
CA ASN A 16 32.33 19.25 -21.41
C ASN A 16 30.79 19.40 -21.38
N PHE A 17 30.14 18.74 -20.43
CA PHE A 17 28.77 19.09 -20.06
C PHE A 17 28.83 20.47 -19.38
N GLN A 18 28.59 21.53 -20.16
CA GLN A 18 28.45 22.89 -19.62
C GLN A 18 27.13 22.95 -18.84
N LEU A 19 27.19 22.69 -17.53
CA LEU A 19 26.04 22.70 -16.62
C LEU A 19 25.63 24.12 -16.18
N GLU A 20 26.50 25.11 -16.39
CA GLU A 20 26.30 26.53 -16.07
C GLU A 20 24.90 27.06 -16.46
N PRO A 21 24.43 26.96 -17.72
CA PRO A 21 23.11 27.49 -18.10
C PRO A 21 21.95 26.75 -17.42
N VAL A 22 22.08 25.45 -17.17
CA VAL A 22 21.06 24.63 -16.50
C VAL A 22 20.95 25.02 -15.03
N THR A 23 22.10 25.19 -14.36
CA THR A 23 22.12 25.61 -12.94
C THR A 23 21.59 27.02 -12.72
N ALA A 24 21.81 27.94 -13.66
CA ALA A 24 21.27 29.30 -13.61
C ALA A 24 19.74 29.31 -13.73
N LEU A 25 19.18 28.54 -14.67
CA LEU A 25 17.75 28.42 -14.90
C LEU A 25 17.03 27.73 -13.71
N LEU A 26 17.65 26.70 -13.14
CA LEU A 26 17.16 26.03 -11.93
C LEU A 26 17.15 26.96 -10.70
N LYS A 27 18.15 27.83 -10.54
CA LYS A 27 18.18 28.83 -9.47
C LYS A 27 17.10 29.90 -9.67
N GLN A 28 16.90 30.37 -10.90
CA GLN A 28 15.90 31.37 -11.24
C GLN A 28 14.46 30.87 -10.99
N HIS A 29 14.22 29.57 -11.13
CA HIS A 29 12.93 28.94 -10.91
C HIS A 29 12.94 27.92 -9.77
N ALA A 30 13.79 28.11 -8.76
CA ALA A 30 13.98 27.15 -7.67
C ALA A 30 12.67 26.79 -6.97
N GLU A 31 11.76 27.76 -6.76
CA GLU A 31 10.44 27.52 -6.18
C GLU A 31 9.58 26.56 -7.02
N PHE A 32 9.58 26.75 -8.35
CA PHE A 32 8.84 25.90 -9.28
C PHE A 32 9.45 24.49 -9.35
N VAL A 33 10.78 24.39 -9.33
CA VAL A 33 11.48 23.10 -9.27
C VAL A 33 11.14 22.35 -7.98
N CYS A 34 11.18 23.03 -6.83
CA CYS A 34 10.77 22.46 -5.55
C CYS A 34 9.30 22.01 -5.57
N PHE A 35 8.40 22.83 -6.09
CA PHE A 35 6.99 22.49 -6.24
C PHE A 35 6.80 21.23 -7.10
N LEU A 36 7.48 21.14 -8.25
CA LEU A 36 7.42 19.96 -9.11
C LEU A 36 7.98 18.71 -8.43
N LEU A 37 9.07 18.83 -7.67
CA LEU A 37 9.62 17.69 -6.92
C LEU A 37 8.64 17.20 -5.84
N ILE A 38 8.00 18.11 -5.12
CA ILE A 38 6.98 17.79 -4.12
C ILE A 38 5.78 17.11 -4.80
N ALA A 39 5.27 17.70 -5.88
CA ALA A 39 4.16 17.13 -6.64
C ALA A 39 4.49 15.73 -7.17
N PHE A 40 5.69 15.55 -7.73
CA PHE A 40 6.17 14.27 -8.22
C PHE A 40 6.28 13.22 -7.10
N PHE A 41 6.76 13.63 -5.92
CA PHE A 41 6.80 12.77 -4.74
C PHE A 41 5.40 12.30 -4.32
N PHE A 42 4.41 13.20 -4.26
CA PHE A 42 3.04 12.83 -3.90
C PHE A 42 2.37 11.93 -4.96
N VAL A 43 2.52 12.26 -6.25
CA VAL A 43 1.96 11.45 -7.34
C VAL A 43 2.60 10.07 -7.40
N GLY A 44 3.93 10.00 -7.25
CA GLY A 44 4.66 8.74 -7.23
C GLY A 44 4.21 7.83 -6.09
N ASN A 45 4.06 8.38 -4.88
CA ASN A 45 3.55 7.61 -3.74
C ASN A 45 2.11 7.14 -3.97
N ALA A 46 1.21 8.01 -4.45
CA ALA A 46 -0.17 7.62 -4.75
C ALA A 46 -0.24 6.48 -5.78
N PHE A 47 0.61 6.50 -6.80
CA PHE A 47 0.68 5.43 -7.79
C PHE A 47 1.14 4.10 -7.20
N ILE A 48 2.18 4.12 -6.36
CA ILE A 48 2.68 2.91 -5.67
C ILE A 48 1.59 2.32 -4.77
N GLU A 49 0.89 3.17 -4.02
CA GLU A 49 -0.19 2.72 -3.13
C GLU A 49 -1.36 2.11 -3.90
N ASN A 50 -1.79 2.73 -5.00
CA ASN A 50 -2.86 2.20 -5.83
C ASN A 50 -2.46 0.86 -6.48
N SER A 51 -1.22 0.75 -6.96
CA SER A 51 -0.70 -0.49 -7.52
C SER A 51 -0.67 -1.62 -6.49
N GLU A 52 -0.31 -1.32 -5.23
CA GLU A 52 -0.37 -2.30 -4.15
C GLU A 52 -1.80 -2.75 -3.87
N LYS A 53 -2.74 -1.80 -3.78
CA LYS A 53 -4.17 -2.10 -3.62
C LYS A 53 -4.67 -3.03 -4.73
N GLU A 54 -4.44 -2.68 -5.99
CA GLU A 54 -4.87 -3.47 -7.14
C GLU A 54 -4.28 -4.89 -7.12
N ARG A 55 -3.00 -5.01 -6.76
CA ARG A 55 -2.33 -6.32 -6.64
C ARG A 55 -2.98 -7.20 -5.57
N VAL A 56 -3.33 -6.62 -4.42
CA VAL A 56 -3.97 -7.36 -3.32
C VAL A 56 -5.39 -7.79 -3.71
N LEU A 57 -6.15 -6.90 -4.34
CA LEU A 57 -7.52 -7.20 -4.78
C LEU A 57 -7.57 -8.22 -5.92
N ALA A 58 -6.59 -8.20 -6.84
CA ALA A 58 -6.52 -9.14 -7.96
C ALA A 58 -6.14 -10.57 -7.53
N ASN A 59 -5.34 -10.70 -6.47
CA ASN A 59 -4.93 -12.00 -5.93
C ASN A 59 -4.90 -11.99 -4.40
N PRO A 60 -6.08 -12.08 -3.74
CA PRO A 60 -6.20 -12.11 -2.29
C PRO A 60 -5.47 -13.32 -1.69
N GLN A 61 -4.79 -13.11 -0.57
CA GLN A 61 -4.05 -14.15 0.16
C GLN A 61 -4.34 -14.07 1.67
N LYS A 62 -4.15 -15.19 2.37
CA LYS A 62 -4.24 -15.24 3.83
C LYS A 62 -3.41 -14.11 4.45
N ASN A 63 -3.96 -13.49 5.49
CA ASN A 63 -3.42 -12.33 6.20
C ASN A 63 -3.43 -10.99 5.43
N ASP A 64 -4.06 -10.91 4.26
CA ASP A 64 -4.33 -9.61 3.64
C ASP A 64 -5.38 -8.82 4.43
N PHE A 65 -5.27 -7.50 4.36
CA PHE A 65 -6.16 -6.56 5.03
C PHE A 65 -6.96 -5.76 4.02
N PHE A 66 -8.28 -5.74 4.20
CA PHE A 66 -9.23 -5.04 3.34
C PHE A 66 -9.91 -3.97 4.19
N TYR A 67 -10.04 -2.75 3.67
CA TYR A 67 -10.64 -1.64 4.41
C TYR A 67 -11.94 -1.25 3.74
N ILE A 68 -13.03 -1.29 4.49
CA ILE A 68 -14.37 -1.31 3.94
C ILE A 68 -15.33 -0.37 4.66
N ASP A 69 -16.30 0.18 3.93
CA ASP A 69 -17.58 0.64 4.49
C ASP A 69 -18.48 -0.56 4.80
N TYR A 70 -18.54 -0.96 6.06
CA TYR A 70 -19.26 -2.15 6.51
C TYR A 70 -20.76 -2.11 6.22
N ARG A 71 -21.35 -0.93 6.01
CA ARG A 71 -22.78 -0.81 5.68
C ARG A 71 -23.15 -1.38 4.33
N ALA A 72 -22.17 -1.51 3.41
CA ALA A 72 -22.38 -2.17 2.13
C ALA A 72 -22.59 -3.70 2.26
N ILE A 73 -22.20 -4.27 3.40
CA ILE A 73 -22.46 -5.67 3.76
C ILE A 73 -23.70 -5.76 4.64
N ASP A 74 -23.75 -4.96 5.70
CA ASP A 74 -24.84 -4.94 6.66
C ASP A 74 -25.43 -3.52 6.78
N PRO A 75 -26.51 -3.21 6.03
CA PRO A 75 -27.13 -1.90 6.06
C PRO A 75 -27.67 -1.47 7.43
N SER A 76 -27.92 -2.43 8.33
CA SER A 76 -28.42 -2.20 9.69
C SER A 76 -27.32 -1.77 10.68
N SER A 77 -26.05 -1.93 10.29
CA SER A 77 -24.91 -1.51 11.11
C SER A 77 -24.83 0.03 11.27
N ASP A 78 -24.08 0.45 12.29
CA ASP A 78 -23.98 1.86 12.72
C ASP A 78 -23.60 2.80 11.55
N ALA A 79 -24.46 3.80 11.31
CA ALA A 79 -24.28 4.80 10.26
C ALA A 79 -23.05 5.69 10.45
N ARG A 80 -22.72 5.97 11.71
CA ARG A 80 -21.63 6.85 12.11
C ARG A 80 -20.31 6.09 12.12
N PHE A 81 -20.27 4.85 12.60
CA PHE A 81 -19.03 4.08 12.73
C PHE A 81 -19.03 2.87 11.79
N ARG A 82 -18.76 3.14 10.52
CA ARG A 82 -18.91 2.14 9.44
C ARG A 82 -17.61 1.68 8.80
N TYR A 83 -16.51 2.42 8.95
CA TYR A 83 -15.25 2.08 8.29
C TYR A 83 -14.39 1.18 9.15
N VAL A 84 -14.24 -0.08 8.76
CA VAL A 84 -13.55 -1.11 9.55
C VAL A 84 -12.47 -1.83 8.73
N PRO A 85 -11.45 -2.39 9.39
CA PRO A 85 -10.54 -3.32 8.76
C PRO A 85 -11.15 -4.73 8.74
N LEU A 86 -10.94 -5.46 7.67
CA LEU A 86 -11.18 -6.88 7.53
C LEU A 86 -9.83 -7.57 7.35
N LYS A 87 -9.58 -8.63 8.11
CA LYS A 87 -8.39 -9.48 7.93
C LYS A 87 -8.81 -10.78 7.25
N LEU A 88 -8.19 -11.12 6.13
CA LEU A 88 -8.45 -12.35 5.40
C LEU A 88 -7.82 -13.54 6.13
N LEU A 89 -8.61 -14.57 6.42
CA LEU A 89 -8.19 -15.79 7.12
C LEU A 89 -7.95 -16.95 6.16
N SER A 90 -8.85 -17.13 5.19
CA SER A 90 -8.75 -18.19 4.19
C SER A 90 -9.29 -17.72 2.85
N VAL A 91 -8.76 -18.34 1.79
CA VAL A 91 -9.18 -18.16 0.41
C VAL A 91 -9.56 -19.54 -0.10
N ASP A 92 -10.85 -19.77 -0.27
CA ASP A 92 -11.38 -21.01 -0.85
C ASP A 92 -11.69 -20.79 -2.34
N ASP A 93 -12.23 -21.81 -3.01
CA ASP A 93 -12.51 -21.74 -4.46
C ASP A 93 -13.53 -20.64 -4.82
N ASP A 94 -14.58 -20.46 -4.01
CA ASP A 94 -15.64 -19.46 -4.27
C ASP A 94 -15.82 -18.43 -3.14
N THR A 95 -15.25 -18.68 -1.97
CA THR A 95 -15.46 -17.86 -0.77
C THR A 95 -14.16 -17.31 -0.18
N LEU A 96 -14.30 -16.17 0.48
CA LEU A 96 -13.27 -15.53 1.28
C LEU A 96 -13.78 -15.40 2.72
N THR A 97 -12.99 -15.90 3.67
CA THR A 97 -13.32 -15.83 5.11
C THR A 97 -12.52 -14.73 5.78
N PHE A 98 -13.19 -13.83 6.48
CA PHE A 98 -12.59 -12.66 7.13
C PHE A 98 -12.84 -12.63 8.63
N LYS A 99 -11.89 -12.05 9.38
CA LYS A 99 -12.15 -11.44 10.68
C LYS A 99 -12.49 -9.96 10.51
N VAL A 100 -13.59 -9.53 11.11
CA VAL A 100 -14.02 -8.13 11.09
C VAL A 100 -13.39 -7.40 12.29
N GLY A 101 -12.81 -6.24 12.06
CA GLY A 101 -12.34 -5.36 13.12
C GLY A 101 -13.48 -4.71 13.91
N ASN A 102 -13.27 -4.49 15.20
CA ASN A 102 -14.23 -3.84 16.09
C ASN A 102 -13.97 -2.32 16.22
N ILE A 103 -12.82 -1.85 15.73
CA ILE A 103 -12.48 -0.42 15.75
C ILE A 103 -12.91 0.18 14.43
N ALA A 104 -13.99 0.95 14.49
CA ALA A 104 -14.58 1.60 13.35
C ALA A 104 -14.29 3.10 13.34
N HIS A 105 -14.18 3.66 12.14
CA HIS A 105 -14.02 5.09 11.90
C HIS A 105 -15.27 5.68 11.25
N THR A 106 -15.43 7.00 11.39
CA THR A 106 -16.55 7.74 10.81
C THR A 106 -16.35 8.14 9.36
N THR A 107 -15.10 8.22 8.93
CA THR A 107 -14.69 8.48 7.56
C THR A 107 -13.72 7.40 7.10
N PRO A 108 -13.50 7.21 5.78
CA PRO A 108 -12.39 6.41 5.30
C PRO A 108 -11.09 6.98 5.87
N VAL A 109 -10.24 6.11 6.39
CA VAL A 109 -8.92 6.50 6.92
C VAL A 109 -7.86 5.58 6.32
N SER A 110 -6.62 6.04 6.30
CA SER A 110 -5.53 5.23 5.74
C SER A 110 -5.36 3.91 6.50
N PRO A 111 -4.84 2.85 5.83
CA PRO A 111 -4.49 1.58 6.47
C PRO A 111 -3.64 1.75 7.74
N SER A 112 -2.70 2.68 7.71
CA SER A 112 -1.84 3.03 8.84
C SER A 112 -2.64 3.51 10.06
N GLN A 113 -3.73 4.24 9.85
CA GLN A 113 -4.53 4.78 10.95
C GLN A 113 -5.32 3.69 11.68
N HIS A 114 -5.77 2.66 10.95
CA HIS A 114 -6.36 1.45 11.54
C HIS A 114 -5.33 0.67 12.37
N ALA A 115 -4.11 0.53 11.84
CA ALA A 115 -3.03 -0.23 12.46
C ALA A 115 -2.28 0.53 13.58
N LYS A 116 -2.40 1.86 13.63
CA LYS A 116 -1.59 2.75 14.47
C LYS A 116 -1.55 2.30 15.92
N PHE A 117 -0.36 2.33 16.52
CA PHE A 117 -0.07 1.84 17.88
C PHE A 117 -0.33 0.34 18.06
N ASP A 118 -0.09 -0.44 17.00
CA ASP A 118 -0.20 -1.91 17.00
C ASP A 118 -1.53 -2.41 17.59
N LYS A 119 -2.61 -1.63 17.36
CA LYS A 119 -3.94 -1.87 17.95
C LYS A 119 -4.44 -3.27 17.69
N ALA A 120 -4.12 -3.81 16.51
CA ALA A 120 -4.47 -5.17 16.10
C ALA A 120 -3.96 -6.25 17.07
N LEU A 121 -2.86 -5.98 17.77
CA LEU A 121 -2.19 -6.91 18.68
C LEU A 121 -2.38 -6.54 20.14
N LEU A 122 -2.44 -5.24 20.45
CA LEU A 122 -2.49 -4.76 21.84
C LEU A 122 -3.91 -4.74 22.41
N LEU A 123 -4.94 -4.58 21.58
CA LEU A 123 -6.30 -4.45 22.07
C LEU A 123 -6.99 -5.82 22.13
N ARG A 124 -7.33 -6.22 23.36
CA ARG A 124 -8.23 -7.36 23.60
C ARG A 124 -9.57 -7.03 22.94
N ASN A 125 -10.01 -7.86 21.98
CA ASN A 125 -11.21 -7.66 21.14
C ASN A 125 -11.05 -6.66 19.99
N TYR A 126 -9.83 -6.52 19.44
CA TYR A 126 -9.65 -5.79 18.19
C TYR A 126 -10.46 -6.40 17.03
N TYR A 127 -10.56 -7.73 16.97
CA TYR A 127 -11.42 -8.45 16.02
C TYR A 127 -12.68 -8.96 16.70
N ARG A 128 -13.78 -8.98 15.95
CA ARG A 128 -15.03 -9.63 16.35
C ARG A 128 -14.83 -11.14 16.47
N VAL A 129 -15.68 -11.76 17.29
CA VAL A 129 -15.65 -13.20 17.53
C VAL A 129 -16.02 -13.97 16.26
N ASP A 130 -17.09 -13.53 15.60
CA ASP A 130 -17.62 -14.21 14.41
C ASP A 130 -16.78 -13.95 13.16
N ASN A 131 -16.74 -14.96 12.29
CA ASN A 131 -16.15 -14.85 10.97
C ASN A 131 -17.19 -14.30 9.99
N LEU A 132 -16.73 -13.43 9.10
CA LEU A 132 -17.50 -12.97 7.96
C LEU A 132 -17.09 -13.79 6.74
N VAL A 133 -18.02 -14.54 6.15
CA VAL A 133 -17.79 -15.28 4.91
C VAL A 133 -18.50 -14.56 3.78
N LEU A 134 -17.75 -14.21 2.73
CA LEU A 134 -18.29 -13.57 1.52
C LEU A 134 -17.92 -14.40 0.29
N SER A 135 -18.82 -14.46 -0.70
CA SER A 135 -18.45 -14.99 -2.01
C SER A 135 -17.48 -14.04 -2.73
N LYS A 136 -16.63 -14.57 -3.60
CA LYS A 136 -15.73 -13.78 -4.44
C LYS A 136 -16.50 -12.78 -5.30
N THR A 137 -17.67 -13.17 -5.81
CA THR A 137 -18.58 -12.26 -6.53
C THR A 137 -19.00 -11.07 -5.67
N LYS A 138 -19.44 -11.31 -4.42
CA LYS A 138 -19.84 -10.23 -3.52
C LYS A 138 -18.66 -9.31 -3.18
N VAL A 139 -17.46 -9.85 -3.03
CA VAL A 139 -16.24 -9.06 -2.81
C VAL A 139 -15.94 -8.19 -4.03
N ASN A 140 -16.06 -8.72 -5.23
CA ASN A 140 -15.90 -7.95 -6.47
C ASN A 140 -16.93 -6.83 -6.61
N ASP A 141 -18.19 -7.07 -6.22
CA ASP A 141 -19.22 -6.03 -6.18
C ASP A 141 -18.88 -4.91 -5.18
N LEU A 142 -18.32 -5.28 -4.02
CA LEU A 142 -17.88 -4.34 -2.99
C LEU A 142 -16.65 -3.52 -3.42
N VAL A 143 -15.75 -4.11 -4.21
CA VAL A 143 -14.64 -3.39 -4.85
C VAL A 143 -15.17 -2.43 -5.91
N THR A 144 -16.05 -2.91 -6.80
CA THR A 144 -16.59 -2.13 -7.93
C THR A 144 -17.44 -0.95 -7.47
N SER A 145 -18.23 -1.14 -6.40
CA SER A 145 -19.01 -0.07 -5.78
C SER A 145 -18.18 0.93 -4.97
N GLY A 146 -16.87 0.66 -4.78
CA GLY A 146 -15.99 1.48 -3.96
C GLY A 146 -16.19 1.33 -2.45
N ALA A 147 -17.01 0.37 -2.00
CA ALA A 147 -17.19 0.08 -0.59
C ALA A 147 -15.90 -0.42 0.05
N ILE A 148 -15.14 -1.28 -0.65
CA ILE A 148 -13.75 -1.61 -0.31
C ILE A 148 -12.87 -0.50 -0.90
N TYR A 149 -12.42 0.42 -0.04
CA TYR A 149 -11.71 1.61 -0.48
C TYR A 149 -10.19 1.43 -0.50
N ASP A 150 -9.64 0.51 0.29
CA ASP A 150 -8.20 0.20 0.31
C ASP A 150 -7.99 -1.29 0.65
N ALA A 151 -6.85 -1.84 0.26
CA ALA A 151 -6.42 -3.19 0.59
C ALA A 151 -4.90 -3.25 0.68
N ARG A 152 -4.35 -3.94 1.69
CA ARG A 152 -2.92 -4.04 1.94
C ARG A 152 -2.50 -5.44 2.31
N ARG A 153 -1.36 -5.85 1.77
CA ARG A 153 -0.65 -7.06 2.20
C ARG A 153 0.45 -6.66 3.17
N PRO A 154 0.45 -7.18 4.40
CA PRO A 154 1.54 -6.95 5.34
C PRO A 154 2.89 -7.36 4.74
N ARG A 155 3.92 -6.54 4.93
CA ARG A 155 5.30 -6.93 4.68
C ARG A 155 5.81 -7.58 5.97
N ASN A 156 5.91 -8.91 5.99
CA ASN A 156 6.13 -9.67 7.22
C ASN A 156 4.93 -9.45 8.18
N ILE A 157 5.15 -8.89 9.37
CA ILE A 157 4.08 -8.56 10.33
C ILE A 157 3.60 -7.09 10.27
N TYR A 158 4.11 -6.28 9.33
CA TYR A 158 3.92 -4.84 9.34
C TYR A 158 3.07 -4.29 8.19
N ILE A 159 2.24 -3.29 8.48
CA ILE A 159 1.64 -2.38 7.48
C ILE A 159 2.10 -0.96 7.82
N ASN A 160 2.82 -0.32 6.90
CA ASN A 160 3.30 1.06 7.03
C ASN A 160 4.00 1.37 8.38
N GLY A 161 4.80 0.41 8.86
CA GLY A 161 5.58 0.53 10.09
C GLY A 161 4.87 0.08 11.38
N TRP A 162 3.58 -0.27 11.33
CA TRP A 162 2.82 -0.77 12.48
C TRP A 162 2.63 -2.28 12.41
N MET A 163 2.75 -2.96 13.55
CA MET A 163 2.54 -4.41 13.64
C MET A 163 1.06 -4.74 13.60
N VAL A 164 0.69 -5.63 12.68
CA VAL A 164 -0.71 -6.06 12.46
C VAL A 164 -0.92 -7.57 12.60
N LEU A 165 0.18 -8.34 12.68
CA LEU A 165 0.18 -9.78 12.86
C LEU A 165 1.16 -10.19 13.97
N HIS A 166 0.87 -11.30 14.65
CA HIS A 166 1.86 -11.99 15.44
C HIS A 166 2.78 -12.84 14.54
N LEU A 167 4.02 -13.07 14.98
CA LEU A 167 5.02 -13.79 14.19
C LEU A 167 4.62 -15.24 13.88
N ASN A 168 3.86 -15.88 14.78
CA ASN A 168 3.33 -17.24 14.60
C ASN A 168 2.28 -17.31 13.48
N GLU A 169 1.63 -16.20 13.12
CA GLU A 169 0.61 -16.17 12.06
C GLU A 169 1.22 -16.17 10.65
N LEU A 170 2.55 -16.03 10.56
CA LEU A 170 3.31 -16.12 9.31
C LEU A 170 3.79 -17.54 9.01
N VAL A 171 3.75 -18.42 10.00
CA VAL A 171 4.14 -19.82 9.80
C VAL A 171 3.04 -20.50 9.00
N PRO A 172 3.36 -21.16 7.87
CA PRO A 172 2.38 -21.95 7.15
C PRO A 172 1.79 -23.01 8.09
N ASP A 173 0.47 -23.19 8.05
CA ASP A 173 -0.16 -24.30 8.76
C ASP A 173 0.31 -25.59 8.06
N TYR A 174 1.33 -26.25 8.62
CA TYR A 174 1.70 -27.60 8.21
C TYR A 174 0.65 -28.54 8.82
N SER A 175 -0.43 -28.81 8.07
CA SER A 175 -1.37 -29.89 8.33
C SER A 175 -1.15 -31.02 7.32
#